data_AF-A0A1B1XY33-F1
#
_entry.id   AF-A0A1B1XY33-F1
#
_cell.length_a   1.000
_cell.length_b   1.000
_cell.length_c   1.000
_cell.angle_alpha   90.00
_cell.angle_beta   90.00
_cell.angle_gamma   90.00
#
_symmetry.space_group_name_H-M   'P 1'
#
loop_
_entity.id
_entity.type
_entity.pdbx_description
1 polymer ?
#
loop_
_entity_poly.entity_id
_entity_poly.type
_entity_poly.pdbx_seq_one_letter_code
_entity_poly.pdbx_strand_id
1 'polypeptide(L)' 'MTPVHFSFSSAFILGLMGLAFHRTHLLSALLCLEGMMLSLFIALALWTLQFESTSFSTAPMLL' A
#
# COMPACT_ATOMS: atom_id res chain seq x y z
N MET A 1 -14.90 -11.86 1.91
CA MET A 1 -13.55 -11.26 2.03
C MET A 1 -12.68 -11.92 0.99
N THR A 2 -12.33 -11.20 -0.06
CA THR A 2 -11.48 -11.77 -1.11
C THR A 2 -10.05 -11.90 -0.57
N PRO A 3 -9.30 -12.96 -0.95
CA PRO A 3 -7.91 -13.17 -0.49
C PRO A 3 -6.99 -11.99 -0.83
N VAL A 4 -7.38 -11.20 -1.82
CA VAL A 4 -6.70 -9.97 -2.23
C VAL A 4 -6.72 -8.91 -1.13
N HIS A 5 -7.86 -8.73 -0.43
CA HIS A 5 -7.96 -7.78 0.68
C HIS A 5 -7.05 -8.13 1.86
N PHE A 6 -6.96 -9.42 2.16
CA PHE A 6 -6.07 -9.93 3.19
C PHE A 6 -4.60 -9.75 2.81
N SER A 7 -4.24 -9.97 1.55
CA SER A 7 -2.86 -9.87 1.07
C SER A 7 -2.34 -8.43 1.11
N PHE A 8 -3.10 -7.44 0.63
CA PHE A 8 -2.64 -6.04 0.72
C PHE A 8 -2.63 -5.52 2.16
N SER A 9 -3.59 -5.92 2.99
CA SER A 9 -3.65 -5.49 4.40
C SER A 9 -2.48 -6.05 5.21
N SER A 10 -2.12 -7.32 4.97
CA SER A 10 -0.95 -7.93 5.61
C SER A 10 0.36 -7.31 5.12
N ALA A 11 0.50 -7.00 3.82
CA ALA A 11 1.66 -6.29 3.29
C ALA A 11 1.83 -4.90 3.93
N PHE A 12 0.74 -4.14 4.10
CA PHE A 12 0.75 -2.83 4.76
C PHE A 12 1.16 -2.93 6.24
N ILE A 13 0.58 -3.88 6.98
CA ILE A 13 0.92 -4.11 8.40
C ILE A 13 2.39 -4.55 8.55
N LEU A 14 2.90 -5.42 7.68
CA LEU A 14 4.30 -5.83 7.69
C LEU A 14 5.25 -4.66 7.39
N GLY A 15 4.90 -3.79 6.44
CA GLY A 15 5.63 -2.55 6.20
C GLY A 15 5.64 -1.62 7.42
N LEU A 16 4.50 -1.49 8.11
CA LEU A 16 4.36 -0.64 9.31
C LEU A 16 5.20 -1.18 10.45
N MET A 17 5.16 -2.49 10.64
CA MET A 17 6.00 -3.19 11.60
C MET A 17 7.49 -2.99 11.25
N GLY A 18 7.86 -3.06 9.97
CA GLY A 18 9.21 -2.80 9.48
C GLY A 18 9.72 -1.39 9.75
N LEU A 19 8.86 -0.36 9.64
CA LEU A 19 9.20 1.03 10.02
C LEU A 19 9.25 1.23 11.54
N ALA A 20 8.34 0.62 12.29
CA ALA A 20 8.28 0.73 13.74
C ALA A 20 9.52 0.10 14.41
N PHE A 21 10.04 -0.99 13.84
CA PHE A 21 11.34 -1.54 14.21
C PHE A 21 12.44 -0.73 13.53
N HIS A 22 12.74 0.44 14.12
CA HIS A 22 13.78 1.38 13.71
C HIS A 22 15.13 0.69 13.42
N ARG A 23 15.32 0.22 12.18
CA ARG A 23 16.61 -0.24 11.68
C ARG A 23 17.42 1.00 11.29
N THR A 24 18.66 1.07 11.75
CA THR A 24 19.62 2.16 11.54
C THR A 24 19.91 2.50 10.07
N HIS A 25 19.46 1.65 9.13
CA HIS A 25 19.62 1.87 7.69
C HIS A 25 18.42 2.61 7.11
N LEU A 26 18.62 3.91 6.86
CA LEU A 26 17.66 4.80 6.19
C LEU A 26 17.15 4.23 4.84
N LEU A 27 17.99 3.49 4.12
CA LEU A 27 17.61 2.78 2.89
C LEU A 27 16.52 1.71 3.10
N SER A 28 16.53 1.00 4.22
CA SER A 28 15.51 -0.02 4.52
C SER A 28 14.15 0.61 4.86
N ALA A 29 14.17 1.78 5.48
CA ALA A 29 12.97 2.57 5.75
C ALA A 29 12.36 3.13 4.45
N LEU A 30 13.20 3.59 3.51
CA LEU A 30 12.74 4.04 2.19
C LEU A 30 12.08 2.91 1.39
N LEU A 31 12.69 1.72 1.36
CA LEU A 31 12.09 0.54 0.71
C LEU A 31 10.79 0.10 1.38
N CYS A 32 10.67 0.20 2.70
CA CYS A 32 9.40 -0.06 3.40
C CYS A 32 8.31 0.96 3.03
N LEU A 33 8.67 2.24 2.89
CA LEU A 33 7.72 3.27 2.45
C LEU A 33 7.28 3.06 0.99
N GLU A 34 8.19 2.65 0.12
CA GLU A 34 7.84 2.32 -1.26
C GLU A 34 6.86 1.14 -1.33
N GLY A 35 7.10 0.10 -0.53
CA GLY A 35 6.19 -1.04 -0.39
C GLY A 35 4.81 -0.67 0.17
N MET A 36 4.74 0.27 1.12
CA MET A 36 3.47 0.81 1.61
C MET A 36 2.70 1.55 0.53
N MET A 37 3.36 2.44 -0.22
CA MET A 37 2.72 3.17 -1.31
C MET A 37 2.15 2.22 -2.36
N LEU A 38 2.89 1.18 -2.74
CA LEU A 38 2.40 0.16 -3.66
C LEU A 38 1.19 -0.60 -3.12
N SER A 39 1.19 -0.96 -1.84
CA SER A 39 0.03 -1.65 -1.23
C SER A 39 -1.24 -0.79 -1.21
N LEU A 40 -1.10 0.52 -0.95
CA LEU A 40 -2.20 1.48 -0.99
C LEU A 40 -2.68 1.75 -2.42
N PHE A 41 -1.75 1.84 -3.38
CA PHE A 41 -2.08 1.96 -4.81
C PHE A 41 -2.95 0.80 -5.28
N ILE A 42 -2.56 -0.44 -4.96
CA ILE A 42 -3.33 -1.64 -5.33
C ILE A 42 -4.71 -1.65 -4.66
N ALA A 43 -4.80 -1.27 -3.39
CA ALA A 43 -6.07 -1.20 -2.68
C ALA A 43 -7.02 -0.17 -3.31
N LEU A 44 -6.53 1.02 -3.65
CA LEU A 44 -7.29 2.07 -4.32
C LEU A 44 -7.69 1.66 -5.74
N ALA A 45 -6.79 1.05 -6.51
CA ALA A 45 -7.08 0.55 -7.86
C ALA A 45 -8.21 -0.49 -7.83
N LEU A 46 -8.13 -1.48 -6.93
CA LEU A 46 -9.20 -2.47 -6.76
C LEU A 46 -10.51 -1.85 -6.30
N TRP A 47 -10.45 -0.87 -5.40
CA TRP A 47 -11.62 -0.13 -4.95
C TRP A 47 -12.30 0.63 -6.09
N THR A 48 -11.52 1.33 -6.93
CA THR A 48 -12.05 2.05 -8.11
C THR A 48 -12.68 1.12 -9.13
N LEU A 49 -12.08 -0.06 -9.34
CA LEU A 49 -12.57 -1.08 -10.26
C LEU A 49 -13.90 -1.67 -9.76
N GLN A 50 -14.04 -1.85 -8.45
CA GLN A 50 -15.26 -2.38 -7.83
C GLN A 50 -16.43 -1.37 -7.81
N PHE A 51 -16.14 -0.07 -7.82
CA PHE A 51 -17.14 1.00 -7.82
C PHE A 51 -17.40 1.63 -9.20
N GLU A 52 -16.77 1.13 -10.27
CA GLU A 52 -16.75 1.75 -11.63
C GLU A 52 -16.43 3.27 -11.61
N SER A 53 -15.80 3.75 -10.54
CA SER A 53 -15.48 5.17 -10.37
C SER A 53 -14.05 5.43 -10.82
N THR A 54 -13.88 5.47 -12.14
CA THR A 54 -12.60 5.77 -12.81
C THR A 54 -12.02 7.13 -12.39
N SER A 55 -12.83 8.04 -11.85
CA SER A 55 -12.41 9.35 -11.35
C SER A 55 -11.41 9.32 -10.18
N PHE A 56 -11.39 8.25 -9.37
CA PHE A 56 -10.45 8.12 -8.25
C PHE A 56 -9.15 7.41 -8.62
N SER A 57 -9.00 6.94 -9.87
CA SER A 57 -7.82 6.21 -10.34
C SER A 57 -6.54 7.05 -10.36
N THR A 58 -6.66 8.39 -10.43
CA THR A 58 -5.54 9.34 -10.41
C THR A 58 -5.09 9.73 -9.01
N ALA A 59 -5.92 9.52 -7.98
CA ALA A 59 -5.59 9.82 -6.59
C ALA A 59 -4.32 9.10 -6.08
N PRO A 60 -4.10 7.80 -6.36
CA PRO A 60 -2.89 7.12 -5.92
C PRO A 60 -1.65 7.43 -6.78
N MET A 61 -1.80 8.16 -7.90
CA MET A 61 -0.67 8.59 -8.75
C MET A 61 -0.13 9.98 -8.38
N LEU A 62 -0.88 10.75 -7.57
CA LEU A 62 -0.55 12.12 -7.15
C LEU A 62 0.06 12.17 -5.73
N LEU A 63 0.11 11.03 -5.05
CA LEU A 63 0.75 10.79 -3.76
C LEU A 63 2.21 10.34 -3.98
#